data_AF-A0A357FYM6-F1
#
_entry.id   AF-A0A357FYM6-F1
#
_cell.length_a   1.000
_cell.length_b   1.000
_cell.length_c   1.000
_cell.angle_alpha   90.00
_cell.angle_beta   90.00
_cell.angle_gamma   90.00
#
_symmetry.space_group_name_H-M   'P 1'
#
loop_
_entity.id
_entity.type
_entity.pdbx_description
1 polymer ?
#
loop_
_entity_poly.entity_id
_entity_poly.type
_entity_poly.pdbx_seq_one_letter_code
_entity_poly.pdbx_strand_id
1 'polypeptide(L)'
;MKRGKIYRQNESGSAIFYVLIAVALLGALVFAVSNGGRGNIKHLSEDKARLIASDLIEYTNTVANGVAQIRLRGVPDTSLCFDDPQWPADYNHAGCADNQNKIFHVSGAGIVWSKAKSEAMDSAATPDELWHFYGNNEIDQVGTTCGAASCADLIMVTDELLPEICIELNNKLGVINPGDVPPTDTAFNETLYKGVYGFNNVIGDEGGGAELKGKTSGCFQKTGAPAEYVFYKVLVAR
;
A
#
# COMPACT_ATOMS: atom_id res chain seq x y z
N MET A 1 42.53 -65.73 63.76
CA MET A 1 42.44 -64.36 63.20
C MET A 1 41.43 -64.39 62.03
N LYS A 2 40.18 -63.98 62.26
CA LYS A 2 39.08 -64.09 61.27
C LYS A 2 39.11 -62.88 60.30
N ARG A 3 39.26 -63.14 59.00
CA ARG A 3 39.13 -62.14 57.92
C ARG A 3 37.64 -61.82 57.68
N GLY A 4 37.25 -60.56 57.87
CA GLY A 4 35.93 -60.06 57.46
C GLY A 4 35.88 -59.85 55.95
N LYS A 5 34.88 -60.42 55.28
CA LYS A 5 34.55 -60.14 53.87
C LYS A 5 33.71 -58.86 53.79
N ILE A 6 34.13 -57.92 52.95
CA ILE A 6 33.37 -56.71 52.58
C ILE A 6 32.48 -57.08 51.38
N TYR A 7 31.16 -56.93 51.53
CA TYR A 7 30.21 -57.09 50.42
C TYR A 7 30.13 -55.77 49.64
N ARG A 8 30.47 -55.79 48.35
CA ARG A 8 30.24 -54.68 47.41
C ARG A 8 28.77 -54.72 46.99
N GLN A 9 28.02 -53.67 47.28
CA GLN A 9 26.68 -53.46 46.75
C GLN A 9 26.81 -53.15 45.25
N ASN A 10 26.15 -53.94 44.40
CA ASN A 10 25.99 -53.61 42.99
C ASN A 10 24.91 -52.53 42.89
N GLU A 11 25.30 -51.28 42.62
CA GLU A 11 24.35 -50.27 42.19
C GLU A 11 23.92 -50.57 40.75
N SER A 12 22.69 -51.07 40.58
CA SER A 12 22.00 -51.06 39.29
C SER A 12 21.41 -49.66 39.06
N GLY A 13 22.28 -48.70 38.77
CA GLY A 13 21.86 -47.37 38.31
C GLY A 13 21.26 -47.49 36.91
N SER A 14 19.97 -47.18 36.79
CA SER A 14 19.24 -47.18 35.52
C SER A 14 19.69 -46.02 34.62
N ALA A 15 20.91 -46.12 34.07
CA ALA A 15 21.46 -45.12 33.14
C ALA A 15 20.54 -44.86 31.94
N ILE A 16 19.74 -45.87 31.56
CA ILE A 16 18.72 -45.79 30.50
C ILE A 16 17.64 -44.75 30.84
N PHE A 17 17.23 -44.62 32.11
CA PHE A 17 16.17 -43.69 32.51
C PHE A 17 16.57 -42.23 32.30
N TYR A 18 17.83 -41.89 32.61
CA TYR A 18 18.37 -40.54 32.39
C TYR A 18 18.47 -40.19 30.91
N VAL A 19 18.84 -41.15 30.06
CA VAL A 19 18.87 -40.95 28.60
C VAL A 19 17.46 -40.70 28.06
N LEU A 20 16.46 -41.46 28.52
CA LEU A 20 15.07 -41.26 28.09
C LEU A 20 14.51 -39.90 28.50
N ILE A 21 14.82 -39.42 29.71
CA ILE A 21 14.44 -38.08 30.15
C ILE A 21 15.11 -37.01 29.27
N ALA A 22 16.39 -37.16 28.98
CA ALA A 22 17.11 -36.19 28.14
C ALA A 22 16.50 -36.10 26.72
N VAL A 23 16.17 -37.23 26.10
CA VAL A 23 15.53 -37.25 24.77
C VAL A 23 14.11 -36.67 24.83
N ALA A 24 13.33 -36.96 25.87
CA ALA A 24 11.99 -36.42 26.04
C ALA A 24 12.01 -34.89 26.22
N LEU A 25 12.94 -34.38 27.03
CA LEU A 25 13.10 -32.93 27.23
C LEU A 25 13.58 -32.23 25.96
N LEU A 26 14.49 -32.85 25.20
CA LEU A 26 14.92 -32.31 23.91
C LEU A 26 13.76 -32.26 22.91
N GLY A 27 12.94 -33.31 22.84
CA GLY A 27 11.73 -33.35 22.01
C GLY A 27 10.70 -32.29 22.41
N ALA A 28 10.46 -32.12 23.71
CA ALA A 28 9.54 -31.10 24.22
C ALA A 28 10.04 -29.68 23.92
N LEU A 29 11.34 -29.42 24.03
CA LEU A 29 11.94 -28.13 23.69
C LEU A 29 11.80 -27.81 22.19
N VAL A 30 12.09 -28.78 21.32
CA VAL A 30 11.92 -28.62 19.86
C VAL A 30 10.45 -28.31 19.53
N PHE A 31 9.51 -29.02 20.15
CA PHE A 31 8.08 -28.77 19.96
C PHE A 31 7.66 -27.39 20.46
N ALA A 32 8.15 -26.94 21.62
CA ALA A 32 7.87 -25.62 22.15
C ALA A 32 8.41 -24.49 21.26
N VAL A 33 9.62 -24.65 20.71
CA VAL A 33 10.22 -23.69 19.77
C VAL A 33 9.45 -23.65 18.44
N SER A 34 9.05 -24.81 17.90
CA SER A 34 8.24 -24.87 16.68
C SER A 34 6.85 -24.25 16.84
N ASN A 35 6.24 -24.35 18.02
CA ASN A 35 4.97 -23.68 18.30
C ASN A 35 5.12 -22.16 18.59
N GLY A 36 6.27 -21.71 19.09
CA GLY A 36 6.57 -20.30 19.35
C GLY A 36 6.71 -19.45 18.07
N GLY A 37 7.01 -20.06 16.92
CA GLY A 37 7.23 -19.36 15.65
C GLY A 37 5.97 -18.75 15.02
N ARG A 38 4.76 -19.23 15.34
CA ARG A 38 3.51 -18.75 14.69
C ARG A 38 3.08 -17.36 15.16
N GLY A 39 3.43 -16.93 16.38
CA GLY A 39 3.14 -15.58 16.88
C GLY A 39 4.02 -14.49 16.26
N ASN A 40 5.30 -14.80 15.99
CA ASN A 40 6.25 -13.84 15.42
C ASN A 40 6.03 -13.57 13.91
N ILE A 41 5.45 -14.51 13.17
CA ILE A 41 5.24 -14.36 11.72
C ILE A 41 4.17 -13.29 11.42
N LYS A 42 3.09 -13.23 12.21
CA LYS A 42 2.02 -12.23 12.03
C LYS A 42 2.50 -10.80 12.32
N HIS A 43 3.29 -10.60 13.37
CA HIS A 43 3.86 -9.29 13.68
C HIS A 43 4.86 -8.83 12.60
N LEU A 44 5.64 -9.76 12.04
CA LEU A 44 6.57 -9.43 10.95
C LEU A 44 5.83 -8.98 9.68
N SER A 45 4.66 -9.56 9.36
CA SER A 45 3.85 -9.11 8.22
C SER A 45 3.23 -7.73 8.46
N GLU A 46 2.77 -7.43 9.69
CA GLU A 46 2.22 -6.11 10.06
C GLU A 46 3.30 -5.01 9.97
N ASP A 47 4.50 -5.27 10.49
CA ASP A 47 5.60 -4.31 10.41
C ASP A 47 6.04 -4.08 8.95
N LYS A 48 6.05 -5.12 8.13
CA LYS A 48 6.31 -5.00 6.68
C LYS A 48 5.24 -4.15 6.00
N ALA A 49 3.96 -4.38 6.31
CA ALA A 49 2.86 -3.61 5.75
C ALA A 49 2.96 -2.12 6.12
N ARG A 50 3.32 -1.81 7.36
CA ARG A 50 3.56 -0.44 7.83
C ARG A 50 4.72 0.25 7.11
N LEU A 51 5.80 -0.47 6.83
CA LEU A 51 6.93 0.09 6.09
C LEU A 51 6.51 0.38 4.65
N ILE A 52 5.89 -0.58 3.96
CA ILE A 52 5.41 -0.42 2.58
C ILE A 52 4.41 0.75 2.48
N ALA A 53 3.43 0.82 3.38
CA ALA A 53 2.47 1.92 3.40
C ALA A 53 3.16 3.29 3.59
N SER A 54 4.24 3.35 4.38
CA SER A 54 5.02 4.59 4.53
C SER A 54 5.75 4.97 3.25
N ASP A 55 6.36 4.00 2.57
CA ASP A 55 7.04 4.21 1.29
C ASP A 55 6.07 4.73 0.21
N LEU A 56 4.86 4.15 0.12
CA LEU A 56 3.83 4.59 -0.84
C LEU A 56 3.37 6.03 -0.55
N ILE A 57 3.17 6.38 0.74
CA ILE A 57 2.83 7.75 1.16
C ILE A 57 3.96 8.73 0.85
N GLU A 58 5.21 8.36 1.10
CA GLU A 58 6.38 9.20 0.83
C GLU A 58 6.52 9.51 -0.67
N TYR A 59 6.37 8.49 -1.52
CA TYR A 59 6.46 8.66 -2.96
C TYR A 59 5.32 9.54 -3.50
N THR A 60 4.08 9.27 -3.12
CA THR A 60 2.93 10.09 -3.55
C THR A 60 3.03 11.53 -3.05
N ASN A 61 3.55 11.77 -1.85
CA ASN A 61 3.83 13.12 -1.35
C ASN A 61 4.95 13.82 -2.14
N THR A 62 5.99 13.09 -2.54
CA THR A 62 7.06 13.60 -3.40
C THR A 62 6.48 14.07 -4.74
N VAL A 63 5.62 13.26 -5.36
CA VAL A 63 4.93 13.63 -6.61
C VAL A 63 4.01 14.83 -6.43
N ALA A 64 3.16 14.84 -5.39
CA ALA A 64 2.26 15.96 -5.09
C ALA A 64 3.02 17.28 -4.88
N ASN A 65 4.16 17.23 -4.17
CA ASN A 65 5.02 18.40 -3.98
C ASN A 65 5.60 18.89 -5.31
N GLY A 66 6.06 17.98 -6.19
CA GLY A 66 6.57 18.36 -7.51
C GLY A 66 5.51 19.01 -8.40
N VAL A 67 4.28 18.46 -8.40
CA VAL A 67 3.13 19.06 -9.08
C VAL A 67 2.85 20.46 -8.54
N ALA A 68 2.80 20.63 -7.22
CA ALA A 68 2.60 21.93 -6.60
C ALA A 68 3.69 22.94 -7.00
N GLN A 69 4.96 22.54 -7.02
CA GLN A 69 6.08 23.40 -7.43
C GLN A 69 5.97 23.85 -8.89
N ILE A 70 5.63 22.94 -9.81
CA ILE A 70 5.41 23.29 -11.22
C ILE A 70 4.24 24.27 -11.36
N ARG A 71 3.13 24.03 -10.66
CA ARG A 71 1.97 24.94 -10.70
C ARG A 71 2.28 26.32 -10.15
N LEU A 72 3.09 26.41 -9.09
CA LEU A 72 3.57 27.70 -8.55
C LEU A 72 4.41 28.50 -9.55
N ARG A 73 5.03 27.85 -10.55
CA ARG A 73 5.74 28.51 -11.64
C ARG A 73 4.81 29.00 -12.76
N GLY A 74 3.50 28.80 -12.62
CA GLY A 74 2.48 29.27 -13.57
C GLY A 74 2.09 28.24 -14.63
N VAL A 75 2.56 27.00 -14.53
CA VAL A 75 2.10 25.93 -15.42
C VAL A 75 0.65 25.57 -15.06
N PRO A 76 -0.30 25.68 -16.01
CA PRO A 76 -1.68 25.30 -15.74
C PRO A 76 -1.77 23.79 -15.55
N ASP A 77 -2.76 23.36 -14.77
CA ASP A 77 -2.98 21.96 -14.46
C ASP A 77 -3.17 21.11 -15.73
N THR A 78 -3.93 21.61 -16.72
CA THR A 78 -4.13 21.01 -18.05
C THR A 78 -2.84 20.79 -18.86
N SER A 79 -1.74 21.47 -18.52
CA SER A 79 -0.46 21.30 -19.19
C SER A 79 0.47 20.31 -18.48
N LEU A 80 0.19 19.91 -17.24
CA LEU A 80 0.99 18.94 -16.51
C LEU A 80 1.15 17.64 -17.31
N CYS A 81 2.37 17.13 -17.35
CA CYS A 81 2.72 15.96 -18.13
C CYS A 81 3.39 14.89 -17.25
N PHE A 82 2.80 13.70 -17.24
CA PHE A 82 3.30 12.54 -16.49
C PHE A 82 3.96 11.50 -17.40
N ASP A 83 4.14 11.82 -18.68
CA ASP A 83 4.82 10.95 -19.64
C ASP A 83 6.30 10.80 -19.28
N ASP A 84 6.76 9.56 -19.27
CA ASP A 84 8.16 9.21 -19.07
C ASP A 84 8.52 7.99 -19.94
N PRO A 85 9.67 7.98 -20.63
CA PRO A 85 10.08 6.84 -21.47
C PRO A 85 10.21 5.50 -20.72
N GLN A 86 10.41 5.53 -19.40
CA GLN A 86 10.49 4.34 -18.56
C GLN A 86 9.10 3.77 -18.20
N TRP A 87 8.04 4.54 -18.46
CA TRP A 87 6.67 4.16 -18.16
C TRP A 87 6.00 3.51 -19.39
N PRO A 88 5.37 2.33 -19.26
CA PRO A 88 4.62 1.71 -20.36
C PRO A 88 3.30 2.42 -20.76
N ALA A 89 2.80 3.39 -20.00
CA ALA A 89 1.51 4.03 -20.22
C ALA A 89 1.70 5.36 -20.96
N ASP A 90 0.81 5.63 -21.92
CA ASP A 90 0.88 6.80 -22.79
C ASP A 90 0.17 8.01 -22.14
N TYR A 91 0.93 8.82 -21.41
CA TYR A 91 0.50 10.12 -20.89
C TYR A 91 0.87 11.29 -21.81
N ASN A 92 1.37 11.01 -23.01
CA ASN A 92 1.81 12.05 -23.93
C ASN A 92 0.62 12.86 -24.47
N HIS A 93 0.75 14.18 -24.45
CA HIS A 93 -0.22 15.14 -24.97
C HIS A 93 0.46 16.47 -25.30
N ALA A 94 -0.29 17.47 -25.78
CA ALA A 94 0.28 18.74 -26.23
C ALA A 94 1.10 19.48 -25.15
N GLY A 95 0.72 19.38 -23.88
CA GLY A 95 1.45 19.97 -22.75
C GLY A 95 2.83 19.33 -22.51
N CYS A 96 3.05 18.09 -22.97
CA CYS A 96 4.32 17.39 -22.86
C CYS A 96 5.42 17.93 -23.80
N ALA A 97 5.09 18.83 -24.73
CA ALA A 97 6.08 19.44 -25.62
C ALA A 97 7.07 20.35 -24.86
N ASP A 98 6.67 20.90 -23.71
CA ASP A 98 7.55 21.66 -22.83
C ASP A 98 8.02 20.80 -21.65
N ASN A 99 9.33 20.65 -21.54
CA ASN A 99 9.97 19.89 -20.47
C ASN A 99 9.75 20.52 -19.07
N GLN A 100 9.36 21.79 -18.97
CA GLN A 100 9.00 22.41 -17.69
C GLN A 100 7.68 21.88 -17.11
N ASN A 101 6.82 21.31 -17.97
CA ASN A 101 5.53 20.74 -17.56
C ASN A 101 5.65 19.28 -17.10
N LYS A 102 6.79 18.64 -17.36
CA LYS A 102 7.00 17.21 -17.10
C LYS A 102 7.37 16.96 -15.65
N ILE A 103 6.60 16.12 -14.98
CA ILE A 103 6.83 15.77 -13.57
C ILE A 103 8.16 15.04 -13.39
N PHE A 104 8.47 14.12 -14.29
CA PHE A 104 9.64 13.24 -14.18
C PHE A 104 10.90 13.76 -14.89
N HIS A 105 10.81 14.92 -15.54
CA HIS A 105 11.96 15.53 -16.21
C HIS A 105 12.69 16.51 -15.31
N VAL A 106 14.02 16.55 -15.41
CA VAL A 106 14.90 17.45 -14.61
C VAL A 106 14.57 18.93 -14.74
N SER A 107 14.09 19.37 -15.90
CA SER A 107 13.65 20.76 -16.14
C SER A 107 12.27 21.09 -15.57
N GLY A 108 11.46 20.08 -15.25
CA GLY A 108 10.15 20.25 -14.62
C GLY A 108 10.28 20.10 -13.10
N ALA A 109 9.77 18.99 -12.55
CA ALA A 109 9.84 18.70 -11.12
C ALA A 109 11.04 17.81 -10.75
N GLY A 110 11.68 17.17 -11.72
CA GLY A 110 12.89 16.36 -11.49
C GLY A 110 12.67 15.16 -10.58
N ILE A 111 11.43 14.68 -10.47
CA ILE A 111 11.11 13.50 -9.68
C ILE A 111 11.58 12.26 -10.44
N VAL A 112 12.22 11.33 -9.75
CA VAL A 112 12.57 10.04 -10.34
C VAL A 112 11.32 9.18 -10.36
N TRP A 113 10.95 8.70 -11.54
CA TRP A 113 9.87 7.72 -11.68
C TRP A 113 10.26 6.39 -11.03
N SER A 114 9.33 5.79 -10.29
CA SER A 114 9.44 4.42 -9.81
C SER A 114 8.11 3.70 -9.90
N LYS A 115 8.16 2.39 -10.13
CA LYS A 115 7.01 1.49 -9.98
C LYS A 115 6.48 1.50 -8.54
N ALA A 116 5.21 1.12 -8.40
CA ALA A 116 4.69 0.75 -7.09
C ALA A 116 5.38 -0.55 -6.62
N LYS A 117 5.48 -0.73 -5.30
CA LYS A 117 6.22 -1.87 -4.73
C LYS A 117 5.46 -3.16 -5.01
N SER A 118 6.08 -4.13 -5.68
CA SER A 118 5.43 -5.41 -5.99
C SER A 118 5.00 -6.15 -4.73
N GLU A 119 5.70 -5.96 -3.61
CA GLU A 119 5.32 -6.51 -2.31
C GLU A 119 4.06 -5.89 -1.69
N ALA A 120 3.58 -4.77 -2.25
CA ALA A 120 2.32 -4.16 -1.85
C ALA A 120 1.11 -4.77 -2.57
N MET A 121 1.35 -5.52 -3.64
CA MET A 121 0.31 -5.92 -4.59
C MET A 121 -0.20 -7.33 -4.34
N ASP A 122 -1.51 -7.53 -4.54
CA ASP A 122 -2.14 -8.83 -4.52
C ASP A 122 -1.89 -9.54 -5.85
N SER A 123 -0.94 -10.48 -5.86
CA SER A 123 -0.61 -11.29 -7.03
C SER A 123 -1.81 -12.06 -7.64
N ALA A 124 -2.89 -12.29 -6.89
CA ALA A 124 -4.10 -12.92 -7.42
C ALA A 124 -4.89 -11.99 -8.36
N ALA A 125 -4.70 -10.68 -8.25
CA ALA A 125 -5.33 -9.65 -9.09
C ALA A 125 -4.54 -9.34 -10.37
N THR A 126 -3.40 -10.00 -10.61
CA THR A 126 -2.51 -9.77 -11.77
C THR A 126 -2.04 -8.33 -11.94
N PRO A 127 -1.37 -7.77 -10.91
CA PRO A 127 -1.11 -6.34 -10.84
C PRO A 127 -0.11 -5.85 -11.87
N ASP A 128 -0.28 -4.62 -12.38
CA ASP A 128 0.67 -4.01 -13.32
C ASP A 128 1.85 -3.30 -12.62
N GLU A 129 1.74 -3.10 -11.31
CA GLU A 129 2.72 -2.43 -10.43
C GLU A 129 2.96 -0.96 -10.81
N LEU A 130 2.00 -0.33 -11.47
CA LEU A 130 2.10 1.04 -11.92
C LEU A 130 1.39 2.00 -10.96
N TRP A 131 1.87 3.24 -11.01
CA TRP A 131 1.04 4.36 -10.61
C TRP A 131 0.14 4.71 -11.78
N HIS A 132 -0.97 5.37 -11.53
CA HIS A 132 -1.87 5.85 -12.56
C HIS A 132 -2.28 7.29 -12.26
N PHE A 133 -2.51 8.08 -13.31
CA PHE A 133 -2.99 9.46 -13.16
C PHE A 133 -4.30 9.64 -13.90
N TYR A 134 -5.30 10.10 -13.16
CA TYR A 134 -6.66 10.27 -13.68
C TYR A 134 -7.16 11.68 -13.39
N GLY A 135 -7.90 12.24 -14.35
CA GLY A 135 -8.46 13.59 -14.27
C GLY A 135 -9.99 13.62 -14.40
N ASN A 136 -10.65 12.53 -14.04
CA ASN A 136 -12.08 12.36 -14.28
C ASN A 136 -12.83 11.70 -13.12
N ASN A 137 -12.22 11.77 -11.94
CA ASN A 137 -12.82 11.43 -10.67
C ASN A 137 -12.90 12.71 -9.84
N GLU A 138 -13.98 12.86 -9.11
CA GLU A 138 -14.14 13.86 -8.05
C GLU A 138 -13.95 13.15 -6.71
N ILE A 139 -13.27 13.74 -5.74
CA ILE A 139 -13.26 13.21 -4.37
C ILE A 139 -14.29 13.99 -3.55
N ASP A 140 -15.27 13.30 -2.95
CA ASP A 140 -16.34 13.98 -2.20
C ASP A 140 -15.74 14.88 -1.10
N GLN A 141 -16.13 16.15 -1.09
CA GLN A 141 -15.67 17.22 -0.19
C GLN A 141 -14.18 17.58 -0.26
N VAL A 142 -13.48 17.25 -1.36
CA VAL A 142 -12.17 17.80 -1.68
C VAL A 142 -12.31 18.74 -2.86
N GLY A 143 -11.73 19.94 -2.79
CA GLY A 143 -11.95 20.96 -3.81
C GLY A 143 -13.42 21.41 -3.83
N THR A 144 -14.07 21.25 -4.97
CA THR A 144 -15.49 21.51 -5.21
C THR A 144 -16.21 20.21 -5.47
N THR A 145 -17.30 19.94 -4.78
CA THR A 145 -18.15 18.76 -5.06
C THR A 145 -19.34 19.19 -5.91
N CYS A 146 -19.39 18.79 -7.18
CA CYS A 146 -20.48 19.20 -8.08
C CYS A 146 -20.90 18.16 -9.14
N GLY A 147 -20.25 17.01 -9.22
CA GLY A 147 -20.59 15.96 -10.18
C GLY A 147 -20.38 16.38 -11.63
N ALA A 148 -19.31 17.13 -11.91
CA ALA A 148 -19.02 17.64 -13.26
C ALA A 148 -17.51 17.79 -13.52
N ALA A 149 -17.12 17.87 -14.80
CA ALA A 149 -15.71 17.95 -15.20
C ALA A 149 -14.97 19.19 -14.67
N SER A 150 -15.70 20.23 -14.27
CA SER A 150 -15.15 21.40 -13.58
C SER A 150 -14.67 21.10 -12.15
N CYS A 151 -15.17 20.02 -11.54
CA CYS A 151 -14.94 19.59 -10.17
C CYS A 151 -14.13 18.28 -10.08
N ALA A 152 -13.81 17.67 -11.23
CA ALA A 152 -12.93 16.51 -11.25
C ALA A 152 -11.51 16.90 -10.85
N ASP A 153 -10.95 16.12 -9.94
CA ASP A 153 -9.62 16.25 -9.39
C ASP A 153 -8.59 15.53 -10.27
N LEU A 154 -7.33 15.96 -10.17
CA LEU A 154 -6.20 15.20 -10.67
C LEU A 154 -5.68 14.31 -9.54
N ILE A 155 -5.82 13.01 -9.71
CA ILE A 155 -5.41 12.01 -8.71
C ILE A 155 -4.30 11.12 -9.24
N MET A 156 -3.45 10.68 -8.32
CA MET A 156 -2.49 9.60 -8.47
C MET A 156 -3.04 8.37 -7.78
N VAL A 157 -3.04 7.23 -8.45
CA VAL A 157 -3.67 6.00 -7.99
C VAL A 157 -2.71 4.82 -8.12
N THR A 158 -2.81 3.85 -7.24
CA THR A 158 -2.34 2.49 -7.47
C THR A 158 -3.42 1.55 -6.94
N ASP A 159 -3.70 0.50 -7.68
CA ASP A 159 -4.77 -0.46 -7.48
C ASP A 159 -4.17 -1.85 -7.18
N GLU A 160 -5.07 -2.83 -6.98
CA GLU A 160 -4.69 -4.23 -6.79
C GLU A 160 -3.79 -4.45 -5.56
N LEU A 161 -3.91 -3.58 -4.55
CA LEU A 161 -3.16 -3.69 -3.30
C LEU A 161 -3.63 -4.88 -2.45
N LEU A 162 -2.73 -5.37 -1.62
CA LEU A 162 -3.07 -6.27 -0.52
C LEU A 162 -3.98 -5.54 0.50
N PRO A 163 -4.99 -6.21 1.07
CA PRO A 163 -5.91 -5.61 2.03
C PRO A 163 -5.19 -5.04 3.26
N GLU A 164 -4.18 -5.74 3.77
CA GLU A 164 -3.38 -5.28 4.92
C GLU A 164 -2.61 -3.99 4.65
N ILE A 165 -2.18 -3.76 3.39
CA ILE A 165 -1.52 -2.52 3.00
C ILE A 165 -2.53 -1.38 2.97
N CYS A 166 -3.73 -1.64 2.44
CA CYS A 166 -4.81 -0.66 2.39
C CYS A 166 -5.23 -0.19 3.81
N ILE A 167 -5.35 -1.12 4.74
CA ILE A 167 -5.63 -0.83 6.15
C ILE A 167 -4.54 0.05 6.77
N GLU A 168 -3.26 -0.32 6.58
CA GLU A 168 -2.13 0.43 7.15
C GLU A 168 -1.95 1.82 6.50
N LEU A 169 -2.25 1.97 5.22
CA LEU A 169 -2.33 3.27 4.55
C LEU A 169 -3.37 4.16 5.24
N ASN A 170 -4.59 3.66 5.43
CA ASN A 170 -5.67 4.40 6.08
C ASN A 170 -5.34 4.78 7.53
N ASN A 171 -4.75 3.86 8.29
CA ASN A 171 -4.31 4.12 9.67
C ASN A 171 -3.32 5.30 9.73
N LYS A 172 -2.37 5.38 8.80
CA LYS A 172 -1.38 6.47 8.71
C LYS A 172 -1.99 7.79 8.24
N LEU A 173 -3.01 7.72 7.38
CA LEU A 173 -3.68 8.88 6.79
C LEU A 173 -4.84 9.42 7.64
N GLY A 174 -5.19 8.73 8.73
CA GLY A 174 -6.33 9.10 9.57
C GLY A 174 -7.67 8.91 8.83
N VAL A 175 -7.74 7.90 7.96
CA VAL A 175 -8.97 7.39 7.36
C VAL A 175 -9.45 6.23 8.22
N ILE A 176 -10.72 6.21 8.59
CA ILE A 176 -11.27 5.18 9.46
C ILE A 176 -11.46 3.89 8.64
N ASN A 177 -11.01 2.77 9.19
CA ASN A 177 -11.29 1.42 8.68
C ASN A 177 -12.46 0.83 9.50
N PRO A 178 -13.73 0.94 9.04
CA PRO A 178 -14.88 0.51 9.83
C PRO A 178 -14.85 -1.01 10.06
N GLY A 179 -14.69 -1.44 11.31
CA GLY A 179 -14.60 -2.88 11.63
C GLY A 179 -13.31 -3.54 11.14
N ASP A 180 -12.21 -2.78 11.09
CA ASP A 180 -10.88 -3.22 10.62
C ASP A 180 -10.84 -3.67 9.16
N VAL A 181 -11.79 -3.21 8.34
CA VAL A 181 -11.76 -3.33 6.88
C VAL A 181 -11.67 -1.95 6.22
N PRO A 182 -11.03 -1.83 5.04
CA PRO A 182 -11.06 -0.57 4.30
C PRO A 182 -12.49 -0.12 4.00
N PRO A 183 -12.73 1.20 3.92
CA PRO A 183 -13.99 1.71 3.36
C PRO A 183 -14.15 1.21 1.92
N THR A 184 -15.37 1.24 1.41
CA THR A 184 -15.73 0.70 0.10
C THR A 184 -16.27 1.77 -0.81
N ASP A 185 -16.01 1.64 -2.09
CA ASP A 185 -16.56 2.48 -3.15
C ASP A 185 -17.03 1.57 -4.29
N THR A 186 -18.05 1.95 -5.05
CA THR A 186 -18.56 1.07 -6.11
C THR A 186 -17.58 1.02 -7.27
N ALA A 187 -17.06 2.17 -7.68
CA ALA A 187 -16.19 2.30 -8.84
C ALA A 187 -15.49 3.65 -8.85
N PHE A 188 -14.32 3.69 -9.48
CA PHE A 188 -13.71 4.92 -9.94
C PHE A 188 -13.46 4.82 -11.44
N ASN A 189 -13.11 5.93 -12.09
CA ASN A 189 -12.82 5.95 -13.51
C ASN A 189 -11.30 5.96 -13.77
N GLU A 190 -10.88 5.10 -14.70
CA GLU A 190 -9.48 4.82 -15.00
C GLU A 190 -9.03 5.48 -16.32
N THR A 191 -9.73 6.52 -16.79
CA THR A 191 -9.32 7.24 -18.00
C THR A 191 -8.07 8.05 -17.74
N LEU A 192 -6.96 7.62 -18.35
CA LEU A 192 -5.66 8.27 -18.23
C LEU A 192 -5.76 9.77 -18.51
N TYR A 193 -5.13 10.54 -17.63
CA TYR A 193 -5.05 11.98 -17.77
C TYR A 193 -4.16 12.40 -18.95
N LYS A 194 -4.75 13.05 -19.95
CA LYS A 194 -4.04 13.58 -21.14
C LYS A 194 -4.17 15.09 -21.27
N GLY A 195 -4.07 15.82 -20.15
CA GLY A 195 -4.23 17.27 -20.12
C GLY A 195 -5.68 17.77 -20.17
N VAL A 196 -6.64 16.85 -20.01
CA VAL A 196 -8.08 17.14 -20.09
C VAL A 196 -8.76 16.53 -18.87
N TYR A 197 -9.70 17.29 -18.30
CA TYR A 197 -10.56 16.83 -17.22
C TYR A 197 -11.89 16.34 -17.78
N GLY A 198 -12.31 15.17 -17.30
CA GLY A 198 -13.64 14.58 -17.55
C GLY A 198 -14.43 14.50 -16.25
N PHE A 199 -15.58 13.85 -16.27
CA PHE A 199 -16.26 13.45 -15.03
C PHE A 199 -17.07 12.19 -15.27
N ASN A 200 -16.87 11.20 -14.41
CA ASN A 200 -17.54 9.92 -14.52
C ASN A 200 -17.87 9.27 -13.17
N ASN A 201 -17.13 9.62 -12.11
CA ASN A 201 -17.37 9.08 -10.77
C ASN A 201 -17.00 10.09 -9.68
N VAL A 202 -17.61 9.90 -8.52
CA VAL A 202 -17.26 10.58 -7.27
C VAL A 202 -16.77 9.50 -6.31
N ILE A 203 -15.59 9.66 -5.75
CA ILE A 203 -15.07 8.74 -4.73
C ILE A 203 -15.56 9.19 -3.35
N GLY A 204 -16.11 8.26 -2.60
CA GLY A 204 -16.60 8.47 -1.24
C GLY A 204 -18.04 8.98 -1.16
N ASP A 205 -18.80 9.01 -2.25
CA ASP A 205 -20.19 9.49 -2.24
C ASP A 205 -21.18 8.42 -1.74
N GLU A 206 -20.79 7.14 -1.72
CA GLU A 206 -21.64 6.06 -1.22
C GLU A 206 -21.55 5.85 0.30
N GLY A 207 -22.54 5.13 0.83
CA GLY A 207 -22.64 4.86 2.26
C GLY A 207 -21.44 4.10 2.85
N GLY A 208 -20.78 3.26 2.06
CA GLY A 208 -19.57 2.53 2.47
C GLY A 208 -18.27 3.32 2.29
N GLY A 209 -18.31 4.47 1.60
CA GLY A 209 -17.15 5.32 1.32
C GLY A 209 -17.13 6.60 2.16
N ALA A 210 -18.03 6.74 3.13
CA ALA A 210 -18.21 7.97 3.91
C ALA A 210 -16.94 8.42 4.66
N GLU A 211 -16.06 7.50 5.00
CA GLU A 211 -14.77 7.73 5.67
C GLU A 211 -13.73 8.42 4.76
N LEU A 212 -13.95 8.39 3.44
CA LEU A 212 -13.10 9.03 2.43
C LEU A 212 -13.46 10.50 2.22
N LYS A 213 -14.61 10.97 2.71
CA LYS A 213 -15.07 12.35 2.52
C LYS A 213 -14.07 13.36 3.09
N GLY A 214 -13.70 14.32 2.26
CA GLY A 214 -12.75 15.39 2.58
C GLY A 214 -11.30 14.90 2.76
N LYS A 215 -10.99 13.67 2.37
CA LYS A 215 -9.64 13.11 2.46
C LYS A 215 -8.93 13.31 1.14
N THR A 216 -7.79 14.01 1.15
CA THR A 216 -6.95 14.19 -0.04
C THR A 216 -6.12 12.95 -0.37
N SER A 217 -6.24 11.89 0.41
CA SER A 217 -5.66 10.57 0.17
C SER A 217 -6.35 9.55 1.05
N GLY A 218 -6.55 8.36 0.50
CA GLY A 218 -7.16 7.24 1.22
C GLY A 218 -7.07 5.97 0.40
N CYS A 219 -7.26 4.83 1.06
CA CYS A 219 -7.37 3.54 0.42
C CYS A 219 -8.76 2.94 0.63
N PHE A 220 -9.33 2.35 -0.40
CA PHE A 220 -10.67 1.77 -0.36
C PHE A 220 -10.74 0.48 -1.15
N GLN A 221 -11.76 -0.33 -0.90
CA GLN A 221 -12.09 -1.48 -1.74
C GLN A 221 -13.06 -1.04 -2.85
N LYS A 222 -12.65 -1.17 -4.11
CA LYS A 222 -13.56 -1.12 -5.27
C LYS A 222 -14.42 -2.38 -5.22
N THR A 223 -15.73 -2.20 -5.14
CA THR A 223 -16.68 -3.33 -5.03
C THR A 223 -17.29 -3.75 -6.37
N GLY A 224 -17.20 -2.89 -7.39
CA GLY A 224 -17.43 -3.25 -8.78
C GLY A 224 -16.38 -4.25 -9.29
N ALA A 225 -16.66 -4.92 -10.40
CA ALA A 225 -15.73 -5.91 -10.97
C ALA A 225 -14.64 -5.23 -11.85
N PRO A 226 -13.35 -5.58 -11.70
CA PRO A 226 -12.80 -6.49 -10.67
C PRO A 226 -12.78 -5.84 -9.28
N ALA A 227 -13.04 -6.64 -8.25
CA ALA A 227 -12.97 -6.16 -6.88
C ALA A 227 -11.51 -6.13 -6.43
N GLU A 228 -11.04 -4.97 -5.96
CA GLU A 228 -9.63 -4.72 -5.67
C GLU A 228 -9.47 -3.58 -4.64
N TYR A 229 -8.28 -3.42 -4.09
CA TYR A 229 -7.96 -2.33 -3.16
C TYR A 229 -7.17 -1.23 -3.85
N VAL A 230 -7.69 0.00 -3.74
CA VAL A 230 -7.23 1.16 -4.51
C VAL A 230 -6.79 2.23 -3.54
N PHE A 231 -5.55 2.69 -3.67
CA PHE A 231 -5.01 3.84 -2.96
C PHE A 231 -4.95 5.04 -3.89
N TYR A 232 -5.49 6.18 -3.45
CA TYR A 232 -5.40 7.43 -4.18
C TYR A 232 -4.70 8.54 -3.37
N LYS A 233 -4.10 9.46 -4.10
CA LYS A 233 -3.59 10.75 -3.63
C LYS A 233 -4.06 11.84 -4.58
N VAL A 234 -4.70 12.87 -4.05
CA VAL A 234 -5.05 14.09 -4.80
C VAL A 234 -3.78 14.91 -5.05
N LEU A 235 -3.50 15.19 -6.33
CA LEU A 235 -2.40 16.05 -6.78
C LEU A 235 -2.88 17.49 -7.04
N VAL A 236 -4.08 17.63 -7.60
CA VAL A 236 -4.77 18.91 -7.81
C VAL A 236 -6.23 18.75 -7.42
N ALA A 237 -6.66 19.47 -6.39
CA ALA A 237 -8.07 19.61 -6.05
C ALA A 237 -8.70 20.74 -6.90
N ARG A 238 -9.90 20.53 -7.47
CA ARG A 238 -10.56 21.50 -8.37
C ARG A 238 -11.94 21.94 -7.87
#